data_AF-A0A2Y8ZK27-F1
#
_entry.id   AF-A0A2Y8ZK27-F1
#
_cell.length_a   1.000
_cell.length_b   1.000
_cell.length_c   1.000
_cell.angle_alpha   90.00
_cell.angle_beta   90.00
_cell.angle_gamma   90.00
#
_symmetry.space_group_name_H-M   'P 1'
#
loop_
_entity.id
_entity.type
_entity.pdbx_description
1 polymer ?
#
loop_
_entity_poly.entity_id
_entity_poly.type
_entity_poly.pdbx_seq_one_letter_code
_entity_poly.pdbx_strand_id
1 'polypeptide(L)'
;MDLTTTIEPKSDQLNADDLMAGPRTVTITEVRKGSNEQPVNVVTAEFGPGRPYKPSKSMRRVMVAAWGVDSAAYLGRRMTIYRDPKIRFGPDEVGGIRISHLSHIDKPLTMALTVSKGKRTPYRVQPLADAPAPDPDRIGQDQMRDLIAAFDAVGITERADRSRYVTDTLGREVAAADMTRAQADTVIAALLALVEPAADAAELPIGGE
;
A
#
# COMPACT_ATOMS: atom_id res chain seq x y z
N MET A 1 -8.53 -21.34 -11.39
CA MET A 1 -7.14 -21.66 -11.01
C MET A 1 -6.27 -20.56 -11.59
N ASP A 2 -5.59 -19.79 -10.74
CA ASP A 2 -4.64 -18.78 -11.19
C ASP A 2 -3.26 -19.43 -11.35
N LEU A 3 -2.61 -19.20 -12.49
CA LEU A 3 -1.30 -19.78 -12.81
C LEU A 3 -0.14 -18.82 -12.48
N THR A 4 -0.40 -17.54 -12.17
CA THR A 4 0.64 -16.55 -11.86
C THR A 4 1.52 -16.99 -10.69
N THR A 5 0.91 -17.55 -9.64
CA THR A 5 1.59 -18.10 -8.45
C THR A 5 2.46 -19.33 -8.75
N THR A 6 2.25 -20.01 -9.88
CA THR A 6 3.04 -21.20 -10.29
C THR A 6 4.27 -20.84 -11.12
N ILE A 7 4.32 -19.62 -11.68
CA ILE A 7 5.45 -19.13 -12.48
C ILE A 7 6.34 -18.12 -11.72
N GLU A 8 5.99 -17.77 -10.47
CA GLU A 8 6.85 -16.95 -9.62
C GLU A 8 8.17 -17.70 -9.31
N PRO A 9 9.34 -17.14 -9.66
CA PRO A 9 10.61 -17.78 -9.34
C PRO A 9 10.81 -17.84 -7.82
N LYS A 10 11.24 -18.99 -7.29
CA LYS A 10 11.75 -19.10 -5.92
C LYS A 10 13.03 -18.28 -5.79
N SER A 11 12.88 -17.01 -5.44
CA SER A 11 13.94 -16.00 -5.40
C SER A 11 13.94 -15.30 -4.04
N ASP A 12 15.12 -15.13 -3.46
CA ASP A 12 15.39 -14.40 -2.21
C ASP A 12 15.38 -12.86 -2.43
N GLN A 13 14.70 -12.41 -3.49
CA GLN A 13 14.81 -11.07 -4.04
C GLN A 13 13.55 -10.71 -4.84
N LEU A 14 13.26 -9.42 -4.93
CA LEU A 14 12.39 -8.87 -5.97
C LEU A 14 13.12 -8.89 -7.33
N ASN A 15 12.45 -9.38 -8.38
CA ASN A 15 12.96 -9.47 -9.74
C ASN A 15 12.41 -8.36 -10.65
N ALA A 16 13.07 -8.13 -11.78
CA ALA A 16 12.63 -7.11 -12.74
C ALA A 16 11.31 -7.49 -13.43
N ASP A 17 11.07 -8.79 -13.59
CA ASP A 17 9.87 -9.35 -14.22
C ASP A 17 8.62 -9.19 -13.35
N ASP A 18 8.77 -9.18 -12.01
CA ASP A 18 7.70 -8.90 -11.04
C ASP A 18 7.07 -7.49 -11.23
N LEU A 19 7.79 -6.60 -11.93
CA LEU A 19 7.36 -5.24 -12.26
C LEU A 19 6.93 -5.08 -13.74
N MET A 20 6.67 -6.17 -14.48
CA MET A 20 6.10 -6.10 -15.84
C MET A 20 4.68 -5.52 -15.86
N ALA A 21 3.88 -5.77 -14.83
CA ALA A 21 2.54 -5.19 -14.69
C ALA A 21 2.55 -3.66 -14.50
N GLY A 22 3.72 -3.06 -14.28
CA GLY A 22 3.92 -1.62 -14.17
C GLY A 22 4.67 -1.20 -12.90
N PRO A 23 4.88 0.12 -12.70
CA PRO A 23 5.48 0.65 -11.49
C PRO A 23 4.70 0.27 -10.23
N ARG A 24 5.41 -0.06 -9.14
CA ARG A 24 4.83 -0.31 -7.82
C ARG A 24 5.39 0.70 -6.83
N THR A 25 4.51 1.36 -6.08
CA THR A 25 4.92 2.13 -4.90
C THR A 25 5.07 1.17 -3.73
N VAL A 26 6.21 1.24 -3.05
CA VAL A 26 6.59 0.37 -1.95
C VAL A 26 7.02 1.17 -0.72
N THR A 27 6.78 0.63 0.47
CA THR A 27 7.00 1.24 1.78
C THR A 27 8.12 0.49 2.49
N ILE A 28 9.20 1.18 2.87
CA ILE A 28 10.38 0.54 3.49
C ILE A 28 10.08 0.16 4.94
N THR A 29 10.22 -1.12 5.27
CA THR A 29 9.99 -1.67 6.63
C THR A 29 11.28 -2.12 7.32
N GLU A 30 12.32 -2.46 6.57
CA GLU A 30 13.65 -2.80 7.10
C GLU A 30 14.71 -2.44 6.05
N VAL A 31 15.91 -2.03 6.48
CA VAL A 31 17.08 -1.95 5.60
C VAL A 31 18.23 -2.68 6.27
N ARG A 32 18.62 -3.83 5.71
CA ARG A 32 19.68 -4.69 6.26
C ARG A 32 20.84 -4.86 5.31
N LYS A 33 22.03 -5.09 5.88
CA LYS A 33 23.25 -5.40 5.13
C LYS A 33 23.06 -6.70 4.32
N GLY A 34 23.72 -6.78 3.17
CA GLY A 34 23.77 -7.99 2.35
C GLY A 34 25.20 -8.44 2.04
N SER A 35 25.38 -9.18 0.95
CA SER A 35 26.69 -9.71 0.53
C SER A 35 27.62 -8.61 -0.03
N ASN A 36 28.90 -8.91 -0.25
CA ASN A 36 29.82 -7.94 -0.86
C ASN A 36 29.35 -7.45 -2.25
N GLU A 37 28.65 -8.30 -3.00
CA GLU A 37 28.11 -8.00 -4.33
C GLU A 37 26.76 -7.25 -4.24
N GLN A 38 25.90 -7.69 -3.31
CA GLN A 38 24.57 -7.14 -3.05
C GLN A 38 24.49 -6.56 -1.62
N PRO A 39 25.19 -5.44 -1.31
CA PRO A 39 25.45 -5.02 0.07
C PRO A 39 24.26 -4.42 0.84
N VAL A 40 23.11 -4.24 0.20
CA VAL A 40 21.90 -3.68 0.81
C VAL A 40 20.69 -4.49 0.37
N ASN A 41 19.93 -4.97 1.34
CA ASN A 41 18.59 -5.52 1.18
C ASN A 41 17.59 -4.51 1.76
N VAL A 42 16.66 -4.03 0.94
CA VAL A 42 15.56 -3.17 1.37
C VAL A 42 14.30 -4.03 1.46
N VAL A 43 13.83 -4.30 2.67
CA VAL A 43 12.55 -4.96 2.89
C VAL A 43 11.43 -3.94 2.72
N THR A 44 10.34 -4.39 2.13
CA THR A 44 9.16 -3.56 1.86
C THR A 44 7.91 -4.22 2.44
N ALA A 45 6.90 -3.43 2.77
CA ALA A 45 5.62 -3.95 3.26
C ALA A 45 4.92 -4.82 2.20
N GLU A 46 5.11 -4.50 0.93
CA GLU A 46 4.36 -5.04 -0.21
C GLU A 46 4.95 -6.35 -0.77
N PHE A 47 6.26 -6.60 -0.56
CA PHE A 47 6.94 -7.85 -0.96
C PHE A 47 7.50 -8.66 0.23
N GLY A 48 7.48 -8.09 1.43
CA GLY A 48 7.87 -8.77 2.67
C GLY A 48 9.37 -9.09 2.81
N PRO A 49 9.78 -9.69 3.95
CA PRO A 49 11.18 -9.96 4.27
C PRO A 49 11.83 -11.06 3.43
N GLY A 50 11.04 -11.84 2.69
CA GLY A 50 11.51 -12.92 1.81
C GLY A 50 11.92 -12.47 0.40
N ARG A 51 11.36 -11.36 -0.12
CA ARG A 51 11.69 -10.81 -1.44
C ARG A 51 12.15 -9.34 -1.35
N PRO A 52 13.26 -9.05 -0.63
CA PRO A 52 13.79 -7.70 -0.54
C PRO A 52 14.17 -7.12 -1.91
N TYR A 53 13.98 -5.82 -2.06
CA TYR A 53 14.57 -5.07 -3.15
C TYR A 53 16.07 -4.88 -2.88
N LYS A 54 16.92 -5.34 -3.79
CA LYS A 54 18.39 -5.18 -3.70
C LYS A 54 18.86 -4.09 -4.68
N PRO A 55 18.89 -2.80 -4.27
CA PRO A 55 19.17 -1.68 -5.17
C PRO A 55 20.56 -1.73 -5.80
N SER A 56 20.65 -1.46 -7.10
CA SER A 56 21.92 -1.35 -7.84
C SER A 56 22.78 -0.19 -7.34
N LYS A 57 24.09 -0.18 -7.65
CA LYS A 57 25.03 0.88 -7.22
C LYS A 57 24.58 2.30 -7.61
N SER A 58 23.84 2.44 -8.72
CA SER A 58 23.26 3.73 -9.15
C SER A 58 21.99 4.10 -8.37
N MET A 59 21.14 3.12 -8.00
CA MET A 59 19.96 3.38 -7.17
C MET A 59 20.32 3.62 -5.71
N ARG A 60 21.35 2.95 -5.17
CA ARG A 60 21.91 3.27 -3.83
C ARG A 60 22.42 4.73 -3.75
N ARG A 61 23.02 5.25 -4.82
CA ARG A 61 23.42 6.68 -4.92
C ARG A 61 22.22 7.63 -4.92
N VAL A 62 21.12 7.25 -5.57
CA VAL A 62 19.85 8.00 -5.55
C VAL A 62 19.27 8.05 -4.13
N MET A 63 19.18 6.91 -3.44
CA MET A 63 18.69 6.84 -2.06
C MET A 63 19.55 7.70 -1.11
N VAL A 64 20.88 7.58 -1.18
CA VAL A 64 21.80 8.34 -0.33
C VAL A 64 21.73 9.85 -0.60
N ALA A 65 21.54 10.27 -1.85
CA ALA A 65 21.42 11.69 -2.20
C ALA A 65 20.03 12.29 -1.86
N ALA A 66 19.00 11.46 -1.72
CA ALA A 66 17.67 11.89 -1.33
C ALA A 66 17.47 11.91 0.19
N TRP A 67 18.01 10.91 0.90
CA TRP A 67 17.64 10.61 2.29
C TRP A 67 18.84 10.55 3.26
N GLY A 68 20.06 10.77 2.78
CA GLY A 68 21.28 10.71 3.59
C GLY A 68 21.95 9.33 3.64
N VAL A 69 23.09 9.25 4.32
CA VAL A 69 23.91 8.02 4.41
C VAL A 69 23.40 6.99 5.42
N ASP A 70 22.57 7.41 6.39
CA ASP A 70 21.99 6.54 7.41
C ASP A 70 20.76 5.83 6.86
N SER A 71 20.77 4.49 6.93
CA SER A 71 19.66 3.64 6.51
C SER A 71 18.54 3.54 7.56
N ALA A 72 18.79 3.85 8.84
CA ALA A 72 17.72 3.87 9.85
C ALA A 72 16.70 4.99 9.54
N ALA A 73 17.18 6.13 9.04
CA ALA A 73 16.34 7.21 8.54
C ALA A 73 15.40 6.83 7.38
N TYR A 74 15.59 5.68 6.70
CA TYR A 74 14.79 5.25 5.54
C TYR A 74 13.50 4.52 5.92
N LEU A 75 13.35 4.08 7.18
CA LEU A 75 12.18 3.32 7.64
C LEU A 75 10.89 4.17 7.51
N GLY A 76 9.79 3.55 7.10
CA GLY A 76 8.52 4.22 6.81
C GLY A 76 8.50 5.04 5.51
N ARG A 77 9.66 5.32 4.88
CA ARG A 77 9.68 6.06 3.61
C ARG A 77 9.17 5.19 2.46
N ARG A 78 8.38 5.82 1.59
CA ARG A 78 7.83 5.22 0.37
C ARG A 78 8.67 5.60 -0.86
N MET A 79 8.72 4.70 -1.84
CA MET A 79 9.35 4.92 -3.14
C MET A 79 8.61 4.18 -4.26
N THR A 80 8.60 4.72 -5.48
CA THR A 80 8.04 4.00 -6.64
C THR A 80 9.16 3.33 -7.42
N ILE A 81 9.10 2.00 -7.50
CA ILE A 81 10.03 1.16 -8.27
C ILE A 81 9.38 0.67 -9.56
N TYR A 82 10.17 0.48 -10.62
CA TYR A 82 9.69 0.05 -11.94
C TYR A 82 10.75 -0.76 -12.71
N ARG A 83 10.33 -1.58 -13.68
CA ARG A 83 11.23 -2.22 -14.65
C ARG A 83 11.71 -1.22 -15.69
N ASP A 84 13.02 -0.98 -15.77
CA ASP A 84 13.65 -0.41 -16.96
C ASP A 84 14.23 -1.57 -17.80
N PRO A 85 13.65 -1.90 -18.98
CA PRO A 85 14.17 -2.96 -19.84
C PRO A 85 15.52 -2.60 -20.48
N LYS A 86 15.89 -1.32 -20.55
CA LYS A 86 17.12 -0.84 -21.22
C LYS A 86 18.37 -0.92 -20.32
N ILE A 87 18.29 -1.63 -19.20
CA ILE A 87 19.47 -1.97 -18.39
C ILE A 87 20.18 -3.16 -19.04
N ARG A 88 21.49 -3.00 -19.27
CA ARG A 88 22.35 -4.03 -19.84
C ARG A 88 23.21 -4.73 -18.80
N PHE A 89 23.45 -6.01 -19.02
CA PHE A 89 24.46 -6.80 -18.33
C PHE A 89 25.32 -7.50 -19.40
N GLY A 90 26.61 -7.18 -19.48
CA GLY A 90 27.41 -7.56 -20.64
C GLY A 90 26.86 -6.92 -21.93
N PRO A 91 26.63 -7.69 -23.00
CA PRO A 91 26.02 -7.18 -24.23
C PRO A 91 24.49 -6.99 -24.13
N ASP A 92 23.82 -7.78 -23.28
CA ASP A 92 22.39 -8.06 -23.35
C ASP A 92 21.51 -7.12 -22.52
N GLU A 93 20.31 -6.80 -23.03
CA GLU A 93 19.28 -6.00 -22.34
C GLU A 93 18.39 -6.87 -21.44
N VAL A 94 18.99 -7.40 -20.36
CA VAL A 94 18.30 -8.18 -19.32
C VAL A 94 17.25 -7.36 -18.53
N GLY A 95 17.38 -6.03 -18.55
CA GLY A 95 16.54 -5.12 -17.77
C GLY A 95 16.91 -5.07 -16.29
N GLY A 96 16.17 -4.26 -15.52
CA GLY A 96 16.42 -4.14 -14.08
C GLY A 96 15.49 -3.15 -13.38
N ILE A 97 15.50 -3.18 -12.05
CA ILE A 97 14.63 -2.33 -11.22
C ILE A 97 15.27 -0.97 -10.97
N ARG A 98 14.51 0.10 -11.25
CA ARG A 98 14.87 1.49 -10.93
C ARG A 98 13.81 2.19 -10.08
N ILE A 99 14.21 3.29 -9.46
CA ILE A 99 13.37 4.18 -8.63
C ILE A 99 12.95 5.38 -9.48
N SER A 100 11.65 5.64 -9.64
CA SER A 100 11.12 6.82 -10.36
C SER A 100 10.66 7.94 -9.43
N HIS A 101 10.15 7.60 -8.25
CA HIS A 101 9.65 8.56 -7.25
C HIS A 101 10.14 8.20 -5.84
N LEU A 102 10.35 9.22 -4.99
CA LEU A 102 10.72 9.07 -3.58
C LEU A 102 9.87 10.01 -2.72
N SER A 103 9.33 9.52 -1.61
CA SER A 103 8.76 10.40 -0.56
C SER A 103 9.88 11.12 0.20
N HIS A 104 9.53 12.12 1.03
CA HIS A 104 10.50 12.85 1.85
C HIS A 104 11.62 13.52 1.03
N ILE A 105 11.27 14.07 -0.13
CA ILE A 105 12.06 15.06 -0.89
C ILE A 105 11.12 16.16 -1.40
N ASP A 106 11.46 17.42 -1.20
CA ASP A 106 10.55 18.55 -1.53
C ASP A 106 10.54 18.89 -3.03
N LYS A 107 11.59 18.47 -3.75
CA LYS A 107 11.88 18.88 -5.13
C LYS A 107 12.45 17.71 -5.95
N PRO A 108 12.25 17.68 -7.29
CA PRO A 108 12.79 16.61 -8.13
C PRO A 108 14.32 16.51 -8.09
N LEU A 109 14.84 15.40 -7.56
CA LEU A 109 16.26 15.11 -7.50
C LEU A 109 16.78 14.71 -8.89
N THR A 110 17.78 15.43 -9.42
CA THR A 110 18.42 15.09 -10.70
C THR A 110 19.89 14.73 -10.51
N MET A 111 20.30 13.54 -10.93
CA MET A 111 21.68 13.05 -10.77
C MET A 111 22.24 12.52 -12.10
N ALA A 112 23.49 12.88 -12.44
CA ALA A 112 24.18 12.31 -13.60
C ALA A 112 24.65 10.87 -13.33
N LEU A 113 23.80 9.88 -13.63
CA LEU A 113 24.13 8.46 -13.47
C LEU A 113 24.98 7.95 -14.63
N THR A 114 25.93 7.07 -14.34
CA THR A 114 26.72 6.36 -15.37
C THR A 114 25.86 5.29 -16.03
N VAL A 115 25.78 5.32 -17.36
CA VAL A 115 25.04 4.33 -18.18
C VAL A 115 26.00 3.35 -18.86
N SER A 116 27.17 3.84 -19.31
CA SER A 116 28.27 3.00 -19.82
C SER A 116 29.62 3.68 -19.52
N LYS A 117 30.75 3.01 -19.85
CA LYS A 117 32.09 3.58 -19.68
C LYS A 117 32.20 4.90 -20.43
N GLY A 118 32.45 6.00 -19.71
CA GLY A 118 32.49 7.36 -20.24
C GLY A 118 31.14 8.08 -20.38
N LYS A 119 30.01 7.36 -20.50
CA LYS A 119 28.68 7.98 -20.69
C LYS A 119 27.91 8.16 -19.37
N ARG A 120 27.64 9.42 -19.01
CA ARG A 120 26.71 9.78 -17.93
C ARG A 120 25.48 10.46 -18.52
N THR A 121 24.30 10.18 -17.95
CA THR A 121 23.02 10.74 -18.36
C THR A 121 22.32 11.33 -17.13
N PRO A 122 21.69 12.52 -17.21
CA PRO A 122 20.85 13.02 -16.13
C PRO A 122 19.67 12.08 -15.90
N TYR A 123 19.52 11.64 -14.66
CA TYR A 123 18.42 10.81 -14.20
C TYR A 123 17.62 11.60 -13.17
N ARG A 124 16.34 11.83 -13.45
CA ARG A 124 15.44 12.63 -12.62
C ARG A 124 14.52 11.69 -11.84
N VAL A 125 14.50 11.87 -10.53
CA VAL A 125 13.57 11.23 -9.59
C VAL A 125 12.62 12.30 -9.11
N GLN A 126 11.33 12.02 -9.12
CA GLN A 126 10.32 12.99 -8.72
C GLN A 126 9.98 12.83 -7.23
N PRO A 127 9.49 13.89 -6.56
CA PRO A 127 8.79 13.70 -5.30
C PRO A 127 7.61 12.74 -5.55
N LEU A 128 7.54 11.68 -4.74
CA LEU A 128 6.32 10.93 -4.56
C LEU A 128 5.43 11.82 -3.72
N ALA A 129 4.26 12.21 -4.24
CA ALA A 129 3.26 12.90 -3.44
C ALA A 129 3.02 12.11 -2.15
N ASP A 130 2.85 12.81 -1.04
CA ASP A 130 2.42 12.12 0.16
C ASP A 130 1.06 11.49 -0.07
N ALA A 131 0.98 10.18 0.15
CA ALA A 131 -0.33 9.57 0.37
C ALA A 131 -0.92 10.36 1.52
N PRO A 132 -2.16 10.87 1.40
CA PRO A 132 -2.74 11.73 2.43
C PRO A 132 -2.51 11.04 3.76
N ALA A 133 -1.87 11.76 4.70
CA ALA A 133 -1.59 11.22 6.02
C ALA A 133 -2.87 10.58 6.54
N PRO A 134 -2.82 9.40 7.18
CA PRO A 134 -4.02 8.73 7.66
C PRO A 134 -4.73 9.72 8.59
N ASP A 135 -5.80 10.31 8.06
CA ASP A 135 -6.53 11.38 8.74
C ASP A 135 -6.91 10.82 10.12
N PRO A 136 -6.60 11.51 11.23
CA PRO A 136 -6.88 10.99 12.56
C PRO A 136 -8.36 10.61 12.72
N ASP A 137 -9.24 11.32 12.01
CA ASP A 137 -10.68 11.06 12.00
C ASP A 137 -11.09 10.00 10.95
N ARG A 138 -10.19 9.39 10.17
CA ARG A 138 -10.50 8.27 9.25
C ARG A 138 -10.72 6.96 10.00
N ILE A 139 -11.60 6.11 9.47
CA ILE A 139 -11.88 4.77 10.02
C ILE A 139 -10.64 3.86 10.13
N GLY A 140 -10.53 3.17 11.26
CA GLY A 140 -9.56 2.09 11.47
C GLY A 140 -9.99 0.76 10.82
N GLN A 141 -9.13 -0.26 10.92
CA GLN A 141 -9.47 -1.61 10.43
C GLN A 141 -10.64 -2.24 11.20
N ASP A 142 -10.76 -1.95 12.50
CA ASP A 142 -11.79 -2.53 13.36
C ASP A 142 -13.16 -1.91 13.04
N GLN A 143 -13.24 -0.57 12.96
CA GLN A 143 -14.46 0.11 12.49
C GLN A 143 -14.88 -0.28 11.07
N MET A 144 -13.94 -0.64 10.19
CA MET A 144 -14.27 -1.22 8.88
C MET A 144 -14.88 -2.63 9.01
N ARG A 145 -14.40 -3.47 9.93
CA ARG A 145 -15.00 -4.78 10.23
C ARG A 145 -16.39 -4.63 10.82
N ASP A 146 -16.54 -3.74 11.80
CA ASP A 146 -17.80 -3.50 12.51
C ASP A 146 -18.88 -2.97 11.57
N LEU A 147 -18.52 -2.07 10.65
CA LEU A 147 -19.41 -1.57 9.60
C LEU A 147 -19.81 -2.67 8.60
N ILE A 148 -18.88 -3.54 8.19
CA ILE A 148 -19.19 -4.68 7.32
C ILE A 148 -20.13 -5.65 8.03
N ALA A 149 -19.86 -6.00 9.30
CA ALA A 149 -20.68 -6.89 10.10
C ALA A 149 -22.09 -6.31 10.36
N ALA A 150 -22.21 -5.01 10.61
CA ALA A 150 -23.49 -4.34 10.76
C ALA A 150 -24.31 -4.36 9.45
N PHE A 151 -23.66 -4.20 8.29
CA PHE A 151 -24.32 -4.35 6.99
C PHE A 151 -24.74 -5.80 6.68
N ASP A 152 -23.89 -6.78 7.02
CA ASP A 152 -24.23 -8.20 6.86
C ASP A 152 -25.40 -8.60 7.79
N ALA A 153 -25.46 -8.06 9.01
CA ALA A 153 -26.52 -8.35 9.99
C ALA A 153 -27.92 -7.91 9.54
N VAL A 154 -28.03 -6.81 8.78
CA VAL A 154 -29.29 -6.35 8.16
C VAL A 154 -29.50 -6.91 6.73
N GLY A 155 -28.65 -7.82 6.27
CA GLY A 155 -28.75 -8.47 4.96
C GLY A 155 -28.32 -7.62 3.75
N ILE A 156 -27.72 -6.44 3.97
CA ILE A 156 -27.23 -5.57 2.89
C ILE A 156 -25.82 -6.03 2.49
N THR A 157 -25.74 -7.04 1.63
CA THR A 157 -24.46 -7.61 1.15
C THR A 157 -23.88 -6.86 -0.05
N GLU A 158 -24.73 -6.33 -0.93
CA GLU A 158 -24.32 -5.74 -2.20
C GLU A 158 -23.65 -4.37 -2.08
N ARG A 159 -22.60 -4.15 -2.89
CA ARG A 159 -21.79 -2.92 -2.82
C ARG A 159 -22.60 -1.67 -3.18
N ALA A 160 -23.52 -1.79 -4.13
CA ALA A 160 -24.38 -0.68 -4.55
C ALA A 160 -25.31 -0.24 -3.41
N ASP A 161 -25.97 -1.20 -2.76
CA ASP A 161 -26.92 -0.93 -1.68
C ASP A 161 -26.23 -0.43 -0.40
N ARG A 162 -25.02 -0.93 -0.09
CA ARG A 162 -24.15 -0.31 0.94
C ARG A 162 -23.86 1.15 0.62
N SER A 163 -23.42 1.44 -0.60
CA SER A 163 -23.09 2.82 -1.02
C SER A 163 -24.30 3.75 -0.96
N ARG A 164 -25.49 3.24 -1.31
CA ARG A 164 -26.75 3.94 -1.19
C ARG A 164 -27.12 4.19 0.27
N TYR A 165 -27.12 3.16 1.12
CA TYR A 165 -27.46 3.30 2.54
C TYR A 165 -26.54 4.29 3.28
N VAL A 166 -25.22 4.26 3.00
CA VAL A 166 -24.27 5.26 3.51
C VAL A 166 -24.67 6.68 3.07
N THR A 167 -25.06 6.85 1.81
CA THR A 167 -25.48 8.15 1.25
C THR A 167 -26.78 8.65 1.86
N ASP A 168 -27.79 7.77 1.96
CA ASP A 168 -29.11 8.07 2.54
C ASP A 168 -28.98 8.39 4.06
N THR A 169 -28.08 7.72 4.78
CA THR A 169 -27.82 7.94 6.23
C THR A 169 -27.00 9.21 6.51
N LEU A 170 -25.98 9.50 5.69
CA LEU A 170 -25.06 10.62 5.92
C LEU A 170 -25.46 11.91 5.19
N GLY A 171 -26.55 11.89 4.41
CA GLY A 171 -27.07 13.02 3.64
C GLY A 171 -26.16 13.51 2.52
N ARG A 172 -25.07 12.76 2.21
CA ARG A 172 -24.09 13.07 1.17
C ARG A 172 -23.41 11.80 0.69
N GLU A 173 -22.96 11.78 -0.56
CA GLU A 173 -22.11 10.70 -1.05
C GLU A 173 -20.77 10.71 -0.30
N VAL A 174 -20.34 9.54 0.16
CA VAL A 174 -19.06 9.32 0.85
C VAL A 174 -18.45 8.05 0.28
N ALA A 175 -17.29 8.16 -0.37
CA ALA A 175 -16.54 6.99 -0.76
C ALA A 175 -16.05 6.26 0.51
N ALA A 176 -16.10 4.93 0.52
CA ALA A 176 -15.54 4.13 1.62
C ALA A 176 -14.02 4.35 1.82
N ALA A 177 -13.35 4.97 0.84
CA ALA A 177 -11.97 5.41 0.90
C ALA A 177 -11.76 6.77 1.59
N ASP A 178 -12.81 7.49 1.98
CA ASP A 178 -12.76 8.86 2.55
C ASP A 178 -13.72 9.04 3.75
N MET A 179 -14.17 7.92 4.33
CA MET A 179 -15.13 7.86 5.43
C MET A 179 -14.45 8.07 6.79
N THR A 180 -15.03 8.94 7.62
CA THR A 180 -14.53 9.20 8.98
C THR A 180 -15.12 8.24 10.02
N ARG A 181 -14.48 8.17 11.20
CA ARG A 181 -14.89 7.42 12.40
C ARG A 181 -16.30 7.77 12.76
N ALA A 182 -16.56 9.04 13.09
CA ALA A 182 -17.89 9.54 13.42
C ALA A 182 -18.95 9.23 12.34
N GLN A 183 -18.57 9.17 11.06
CA GLN A 183 -19.50 8.75 9.99
C GLN A 183 -19.78 7.25 10.01
N ALA A 184 -18.77 6.39 10.16
CA ALA A 184 -18.97 4.95 10.28
C ALA A 184 -19.66 4.59 11.60
N ASP A 185 -19.32 5.21 12.72
CA ASP A 185 -19.99 5.05 14.01
C ASP A 185 -21.48 5.45 13.89
N THR A 186 -21.80 6.51 13.12
CA THR A 186 -23.19 6.91 12.80
C THR A 186 -23.91 5.85 11.95
N VAL A 187 -23.27 5.31 10.91
CA VAL A 187 -23.89 4.29 10.03
C VAL A 187 -24.02 2.95 10.77
N ILE A 188 -23.03 2.55 11.58
CA ILE A 188 -23.09 1.38 12.47
C ILE A 188 -24.27 1.52 13.45
N ALA A 189 -24.41 2.67 14.11
CA ALA A 189 -25.52 2.92 15.02
C ALA A 189 -26.89 2.86 14.30
N ALA A 190 -27.00 3.41 13.09
CA ALA A 190 -28.21 3.34 12.28
C ALA A 190 -28.55 1.90 11.84
N LEU A 191 -27.56 1.11 11.45
CA LEU A 191 -27.72 -0.30 11.08
C LEU A 191 -28.11 -1.16 12.28
N LEU A 192 -27.45 -0.97 13.43
CA LEU A 192 -27.78 -1.67 14.67
C LEU A 192 -29.17 -1.30 15.19
N ALA A 193 -29.64 -0.07 14.98
CA ALA A 193 -31.02 0.34 15.30
C ALA A 193 -32.08 -0.30 14.39
N LEU A 194 -31.71 -0.91 13.26
CA LEU A 194 -32.59 -1.76 12.44
C LEU A 194 -32.57 -3.24 12.88
N VAL A 195 -31.62 -3.63 13.74
CA VAL A 195 -31.57 -4.94 14.39
C VAL A 195 -32.25 -4.83 15.75
N GLU A 196 -33.59 -4.84 15.72
CA GLU A 196 -34.46 -4.77 16.90
C GLU A 196 -33.98 -5.70 18.04
N PRO A 197 -34.00 -5.25 19.31
CA PRO A 197 -33.64 -6.10 20.43
C PRO A 197 -34.68 -7.20 20.62
N ALA A 198 -34.25 -8.46 20.61
CA ALA A 198 -35.11 -9.62 20.83
C ALA A 198 -35.54 -9.81 22.30
N ALA A 199 -36.05 -8.74 22.94
CA ALA A 199 -36.53 -8.73 24.32
C ALA A 199 -37.44 -7.51 24.63
N ASP A 200 -38.74 -7.60 24.32
CA ASP A 200 -39.82 -7.57 25.34
C ASP A 200 -41.20 -7.79 24.71
N ALA A 201 -41.88 -8.89 25.08
CA ALA A 201 -43.25 -9.22 24.66
C ALA A 201 -43.85 -10.39 25.48
N ALA A 202 -43.63 -10.45 26.81
CA ALA A 202 -43.99 -11.64 27.61
C ALA A 202 -44.50 -11.39 29.05
N GLU A 203 -45.04 -10.21 29.35
CA GLU A 203 -45.90 -9.94 30.51
C GLU A 203 -47.28 -9.46 29.98
N LEU A 204 -48.45 -9.78 30.53
CA LEU A 204 -48.90 -10.50 31.75
C LEU A 204 -50.42 -10.81 31.58
N PRO A 205 -51.18 -11.22 32.63
CA PRO A 205 -51.24 -12.52 33.32
C PRO A 205 -51.88 -13.60 32.39
N ILE A 206 -52.90 -14.46 32.63
CA ILE A 206 -53.85 -14.91 33.69
C ILE A 206 -54.17 -16.40 33.38
N GLY A 207 -54.83 -17.24 34.19
CA GLY A 207 -55.56 -17.07 35.46
C GLY A 207 -57.02 -17.57 35.34
N GLY A 208 -57.31 -18.81 35.79
CA GLY A 208 -58.64 -19.42 35.75
C GLY A 208 -58.61 -20.91 36.17
N GLU A 209 -59.58 -21.30 36.99
CA GLU A 209 -59.75 -22.59 37.72
C GLU A 209 -59.62 -23.89 36.91
#